data_AF-A0A2P4PHW1-F1
#
_entry.id   AF-A0A2P4PHW1-F1
#
_cell.length_a   1.000
_cell.length_b   1.000
_cell.length_c   1.000
_cell.angle_alpha   90.00
_cell.angle_beta   90.00
_cell.angle_gamma   90.00
#
_symmetry.space_group_name_H-M   'P 1'
#
loop_
_entity.id
_entity.type
_entity.pdbx_description
1 polymer ?
#
loop_
_entity_poly.entity_id
_entity_poly.type
_entity_poly.pdbx_seq_one_letter_code
_entity_poly.pdbx_strand_id
1 'polypeptide(L)'
;IQLTQALQIKNNKINELEKKLVTLDQERIKHLKDKEKELSNIEKELLNKLTSGENTKEIHKEKEAKQKEMNELQQELSRTSASYNVNRKKQVFNQVNNFLKVKGDFLTLREEAIKKLQNCCNHLESSINKERNTIGSIRDMKTSKFIDKYTREFQSILVKYNDGLLELNKNYYSLKKIVQDNKELEVSLIIENILKLNSFNLDKYKIFKFATNSQEGTRVQLNSNMMAEDIDSLRKNLSELKLELNQEKKELKNLATV
;
A
#
# COMPACT_ATOMS: atom_id res chain seq x y z
N ILE A 1 -13.31 9.16 17.70
CA ILE A 1 -12.72 9.98 16.60
C ILE A 1 -11.32 10.50 16.98
N GLN A 2 -11.12 11.14 18.13
CA GLN A 2 -9.81 11.67 18.55
C GLN A 2 -8.68 10.62 18.67
N LEU A 3 -8.96 9.43 19.22
CA LEU A 3 -7.95 8.38 19.37
C LEU A 3 -7.42 7.84 18.02
N THR A 4 -8.30 7.61 17.06
CA THR A 4 -7.94 7.13 15.72
C THR A 4 -7.07 8.15 14.97
N GLN A 5 -7.43 9.43 15.06
CA GLN A 5 -6.65 10.52 14.47
C GLN A 5 -5.27 10.65 15.14
N ALA A 6 -5.20 10.56 16.47
CA ALA A 6 -3.94 10.60 17.20
C ALA A 6 -3.01 9.44 16.83
N LEU A 7 -3.55 8.22 16.68
CA LEU A 7 -2.79 7.05 16.22
C LEU A 7 -2.28 7.24 14.79
N GLN A 8 -3.10 7.80 13.89
CA GLN A 8 -2.70 8.07 12.52
C GLN A 8 -1.58 9.11 12.44
N ILE A 9 -1.66 10.18 13.23
CA ILE A 9 -0.59 11.20 13.32
C ILE A 9 0.71 10.57 13.82
N LYS A 10 0.65 9.74 14.87
CA LYS A 10 1.83 9.04 15.40
C LYS A 10 2.46 8.10 14.37
N ASN A 11 1.65 7.31 13.67
CA ASN A 11 2.14 6.42 12.61
C ASN A 11 2.81 7.20 11.47
N ASN A 12 2.21 8.31 11.03
CA ASN A 12 2.82 9.17 10.02
C ASN A 12 4.17 9.71 10.49
N LYS A 13 4.27 10.13 11.76
CA LYS A 13 5.51 10.65 12.31
C LYS A 13 6.61 9.58 12.40
N ILE A 14 6.25 8.37 12.80
CA ILE A 14 7.15 7.22 12.83
C ILE A 14 7.67 6.94 11.41
N ASN A 15 6.78 6.90 10.41
CA ASN A 15 7.17 6.68 9.01
C ASN A 15 8.13 7.76 8.48
N GLU A 16 7.94 9.04 8.85
CA GLU A 16 8.88 10.11 8.51
C GLU A 16 10.25 9.89 9.14
N LEU A 17 10.31 9.52 10.41
CA LEU A 17 11.56 9.29 11.12
C LEU A 17 12.29 8.07 10.58
N GLU A 18 11.58 6.99 10.25
CA GLU A 18 12.15 5.80 9.61
C GLU A 18 12.78 6.15 8.24
N LYS A 19 12.13 7.00 7.44
CA LYS A 19 12.71 7.49 6.17
C LYS A 19 13.97 8.32 6.39
N LYS A 20 13.98 9.21 7.37
CA LYS A 20 15.16 10.02 7.71
C LYS A 20 16.32 9.15 8.16
N LEU A 21 16.06 8.13 8.97
CA LEU A 21 17.09 7.20 9.43
C LEU A 21 17.74 6.45 8.26
N VAL A 22 16.93 5.90 7.35
CA VAL A 22 17.42 5.25 6.12
C VAL A 22 18.30 6.20 5.29
N THR A 23 17.90 7.46 5.17
CA THR A 23 18.68 8.47 4.42
C THR A 23 20.03 8.75 5.07
N LEU A 24 20.05 8.92 6.40
CA LEU A 24 21.28 9.15 7.17
C LEU A 24 22.23 7.97 7.09
N ASP A 25 21.71 6.74 7.21
CA ASP A 25 22.50 5.51 7.08
C ASP A 25 23.11 5.42 5.67
N GLN A 26 22.36 5.76 4.62
CA GLN A 26 22.84 5.78 3.24
C GLN A 26 23.98 6.79 3.05
N GLU A 27 23.85 8.01 3.59
CA GLU A 27 24.88 9.03 3.55
C GLU A 27 26.14 8.61 4.32
N ARG A 28 25.97 8.00 5.50
CA ARG A 28 27.09 7.48 6.30
C ARG A 28 27.83 6.37 5.57
N ILE A 29 27.11 5.42 4.96
CA ILE A 29 27.69 4.35 4.15
C ILE A 29 28.50 4.91 2.98
N LYS A 30 27.98 5.94 2.31
CA LYS A 30 28.70 6.60 1.20
C LYS A 30 30.02 7.21 1.70
N HIS A 31 29.96 7.98 2.79
CA HIS A 31 31.15 8.59 3.38
C HIS A 31 32.19 7.55 3.81
N LEU A 32 31.76 6.47 4.46
CA LEU A 32 32.65 5.39 4.89
C LEU A 32 33.34 4.71 3.70
N LYS A 33 32.62 4.46 2.60
CA LYS A 33 33.20 3.90 1.37
C LYS A 33 34.21 4.83 0.70
N ASP A 34 33.98 6.14 0.73
CA ASP A 34 34.91 7.09 0.15
C ASP A 34 36.20 7.18 0.99
N LYS A 35 36.08 7.14 2.34
CA LYS A 35 37.23 7.06 3.24
C LYS A 35 38.03 5.75 3.10
N GLU A 36 37.34 4.63 2.90
CA GLU A 36 37.98 3.33 2.62
C GLU A 36 38.86 3.39 1.36
N LYS A 37 38.38 4.04 0.28
CA LYS A 37 39.16 4.23 -0.94
C LYS A 37 40.38 5.12 -0.72
N GLU A 38 40.22 6.21 0.02
CA GLU A 38 41.32 7.13 0.35
C GLU A 38 42.44 6.40 1.10
N LEU A 39 42.10 5.64 2.14
CA LEU A 39 43.07 4.86 2.89
C LEU A 39 43.73 3.77 2.04
N SER A 40 42.98 3.12 1.14
CA SER A 40 43.54 2.13 0.22
C SER A 40 44.59 2.75 -0.72
N ASN A 41 44.39 4.01 -1.13
CA ASN A 41 45.39 4.72 -1.93
C ASN A 41 46.64 5.06 -1.12
N ILE A 42 46.47 5.53 0.14
CA ILE A 42 47.59 5.81 1.06
C ILE A 42 48.40 4.53 1.31
N GLU A 43 47.75 3.40 1.56
CA GLU A 43 48.45 2.11 1.76
C GLU A 43 49.25 1.68 0.52
N LYS A 44 48.74 1.92 -0.69
CA LYS A 44 49.48 1.67 -1.94
C LYS A 44 50.70 2.58 -2.07
N GLU A 45 50.57 3.86 -1.75
CA GLU A 45 51.69 4.81 -1.76
C GLU A 45 52.78 4.40 -0.77
N LEU A 46 52.40 4.03 0.46
CA LEU A 46 53.32 3.53 1.48
C LEU A 46 54.02 2.24 1.01
N LEU A 47 53.30 1.32 0.35
CA LEU A 47 53.88 0.11 -0.21
C LEU A 47 54.92 0.42 -1.30
N ASN A 48 54.64 1.38 -2.18
CA ASN A 48 55.58 1.80 -3.23
C ASN A 48 56.86 2.42 -2.66
N LYS A 49 56.76 3.20 -1.57
CA LYS A 49 57.93 3.76 -0.88
C LYS A 49 58.79 2.69 -0.21
N LEU A 50 58.16 1.65 0.34
CA LEU A 50 58.88 0.49 0.90
C LEU A 50 59.63 -0.29 -0.17
N THR A 51 59.05 -0.47 -1.37
CA THR A 51 59.71 -1.19 -2.47
C THR A 51 60.83 -0.38 -3.12
N SER A 52 60.83 0.95 -3.02
CA SER A 52 61.90 1.81 -3.53
C SER A 52 63.10 1.98 -2.58
N GLY A 53 63.08 1.35 -1.40
CA GLY A 53 64.19 1.37 -0.45
C GLY A 53 64.28 2.62 0.43
N GLU A 54 63.19 3.39 0.58
CA GLU A 54 63.11 4.51 1.52
C GLU A 54 63.11 4.05 2.99
N ASN A 55 63.30 5.00 3.92
CA ASN A 55 63.48 4.76 5.35
C ASN A 55 62.39 3.86 5.96
N THR A 56 62.74 2.63 6.34
CA THR A 56 61.77 1.53 6.47
C THR A 56 60.97 1.52 7.77
N LYS A 57 61.52 2.03 8.89
CA LYS A 57 60.90 1.93 10.21
C LYS A 57 59.66 2.82 10.40
N GLU A 58 59.72 4.07 9.98
CA GLU A 58 58.59 5.01 10.12
C GLU A 58 57.45 4.62 9.17
N ILE A 59 57.78 4.23 7.93
CA ILE A 59 56.80 3.79 6.95
C ILE A 59 56.09 2.49 7.41
N HIS A 60 56.81 1.56 8.06
CA HIS A 60 56.17 0.38 8.66
C HIS A 60 55.17 0.75 9.76
N LYS A 61 55.54 1.65 10.68
CA LYS A 61 54.63 2.10 11.75
C LYS A 61 53.40 2.81 11.18
N GLU A 62 53.58 3.66 10.17
CA GLU A 62 52.46 4.35 9.51
C GLU A 62 51.54 3.36 8.81
N LYS A 63 52.10 2.39 8.08
CA LYS A 63 51.31 1.33 7.43
C LYS A 63 50.51 0.51 8.44
N GLU A 64 51.11 0.12 9.56
CA GLU A 64 50.40 -0.59 10.64
C GLU A 64 49.25 0.24 11.22
N ALA A 65 49.47 1.54 11.43
CA ALA A 65 48.43 2.45 11.91
C ALA A 65 47.29 2.59 10.90
N LYS A 66 47.59 2.70 9.60
CA LYS A 66 46.59 2.81 8.52
C LYS A 66 45.80 1.51 8.34
N GLN A 67 46.46 0.36 8.46
CA GLN A 67 45.78 -0.94 8.44
C GLN A 67 44.81 -1.09 9.61
N LYS A 68 45.18 -0.60 10.80
CA LYS A 68 44.27 -0.60 11.96
C LYS A 68 43.07 0.31 11.71
N GLU A 69 43.29 1.52 11.18
CA GLU A 69 42.21 2.45 10.80
C GLU A 69 41.27 1.83 9.75
N MET A 70 41.83 1.13 8.75
CA MET A 70 41.07 0.39 7.73
C MET A 70 40.17 -0.69 8.36
N ASN A 71 40.71 -1.49 9.28
CA ASN A 71 39.96 -2.55 9.95
C ASN A 71 38.79 -1.97 10.77
N GLU A 72 39.01 -0.85 11.48
CA GLU A 72 37.96 -0.16 12.24
C GLU A 72 36.86 0.37 11.32
N LEU A 73 37.22 0.96 10.18
CA LEU A 73 36.26 1.46 9.19
C LEU A 73 35.46 0.35 8.53
N GLN A 74 36.08 -0.77 8.16
CA GLN A 74 35.36 -1.92 7.61
C GLN A 74 34.37 -2.50 8.61
N GLN A 75 34.74 -2.51 9.90
CA GLN A 75 33.85 -2.92 10.97
C GLN A 75 32.66 -1.96 11.12
N GLU A 76 32.89 -0.65 11.07
CA GLU A 76 31.82 0.36 11.12
C GLU A 76 30.91 0.29 9.90
N LEU A 77 31.47 0.13 8.70
CA LEU A 77 30.73 -0.01 7.45
C LEU A 77 29.85 -1.26 7.48
N SER A 78 30.36 -2.37 8.00
CA SER A 78 29.59 -3.61 8.17
C SER A 78 28.41 -3.42 9.12
N ARG A 79 28.63 -2.79 10.28
CA ARG A 79 27.56 -2.50 11.25
C ARG A 79 26.50 -1.56 10.67
N THR A 80 26.93 -0.48 10.03
CA THR A 80 26.03 0.52 9.44
C THR A 80 25.23 -0.08 8.28
N SER A 81 25.86 -0.87 7.41
CA SER A 81 25.18 -1.55 6.30
C SER A 81 24.16 -2.58 6.79
N ALA A 82 24.47 -3.32 7.86
CA ALA A 82 23.52 -4.23 8.48
C ALA A 82 22.30 -3.48 9.05
N SER A 83 22.53 -2.39 9.78
CA SER A 83 21.46 -1.54 10.33
C SER A 83 20.58 -0.94 9.21
N TYR A 84 21.21 -0.38 8.17
CA TYR A 84 20.55 0.16 6.99
C TYR A 84 19.60 -0.86 6.34
N ASN A 85 20.07 -2.08 6.12
CA ASN A 85 19.27 -3.15 5.54
C ASN A 85 18.10 -3.56 6.45
N VAL A 86 18.33 -3.69 7.76
CA VAL A 86 17.26 -3.99 8.73
C VAL A 86 16.19 -2.90 8.73
N ASN A 87 16.58 -1.63 8.73
CA ASN A 87 15.68 -0.48 8.72
C ASN A 87 14.82 -0.45 7.43
N ARG A 88 15.43 -0.67 6.27
CA ARG A 88 14.72 -0.78 4.99
C ARG A 88 13.73 -1.95 4.96
N LYS A 89 14.14 -3.14 5.43
CA LYS A 89 13.25 -4.31 5.53
C LYS A 89 12.03 -3.98 6.39
N LYS A 90 12.25 -3.39 7.56
CA LYS A 90 11.17 -2.96 8.47
C LYS A 90 10.21 -1.98 7.80
N GLN A 91 10.73 -0.98 7.09
CA GLN A 91 9.91 -0.02 6.35
C GLN A 91 9.01 -0.68 5.31
N VAL A 92 9.56 -1.63 4.53
CA VAL A 92 8.80 -2.38 3.52
C VAL A 92 7.68 -3.17 4.20
N PHE A 93 7.97 -3.91 5.27
CA PHE A 93 6.95 -4.69 6.00
C PHE A 93 5.87 -3.81 6.66
N ASN A 94 6.24 -2.64 7.21
CA ASN A 94 5.27 -1.69 7.73
C ASN A 94 4.27 -1.26 6.64
N GLN A 95 4.78 -0.98 5.43
CA GLN A 95 3.94 -0.58 4.31
C GLN A 95 3.06 -1.74 3.80
N VAL A 96 3.57 -2.96 3.78
CA VAL A 96 2.79 -4.17 3.47
C VAL A 96 1.65 -4.35 4.47
N ASN A 97 1.93 -4.27 5.77
CA ASN A 97 0.93 -4.40 6.82
C ASN A 97 -0.19 -3.35 6.69
N ASN A 98 0.18 -2.10 6.39
CA ASN A 98 -0.79 -1.03 6.13
C ASN A 98 -1.66 -1.35 4.91
N PHE A 99 -1.05 -1.81 3.81
CA PHE A 99 -1.80 -2.18 2.61
C PHE A 99 -2.77 -3.34 2.85
N LEU A 100 -2.33 -4.41 3.52
CA LEU A 100 -3.19 -5.56 3.86
C LEU A 100 -4.35 -5.16 4.76
N LYS A 101 -4.13 -4.22 5.68
CA LYS A 101 -5.19 -3.67 6.52
C LYS A 101 -6.23 -2.94 5.69
N VAL A 102 -5.80 -1.98 4.86
CA VAL A 102 -6.70 -1.21 3.98
C VAL A 102 -7.44 -2.12 3.00
N LYS A 103 -6.77 -3.15 2.46
CA LYS A 103 -7.40 -4.16 1.60
C LYS A 103 -8.46 -4.99 2.35
N GLY A 104 -8.22 -5.29 3.62
CA GLY A 104 -9.21 -5.90 4.51
C GLY A 104 -10.40 -4.98 4.81
N ASP A 105 -10.15 -3.72 5.11
CA ASP A 105 -11.20 -2.72 5.34
C ASP A 105 -12.06 -2.52 4.09
N PHE A 106 -11.45 -2.52 2.90
CA PHE A 106 -12.15 -2.49 1.62
C PHE A 106 -13.01 -3.74 1.37
N LEU A 107 -12.52 -4.93 1.74
CA LEU A 107 -13.31 -6.17 1.69
C LEU A 107 -14.58 -6.05 2.54
N THR A 108 -14.46 -5.59 3.79
CA THR A 108 -15.60 -5.37 4.68
C THR A 108 -16.56 -4.31 4.15
N LEU A 109 -16.03 -3.21 3.60
CA LEU A 109 -16.84 -2.17 2.95
C LEU A 109 -17.67 -2.74 1.79
N ARG A 110 -17.09 -3.63 0.99
CA ARG A 110 -17.80 -4.29 -0.10
C ARG A 110 -18.91 -5.22 0.41
N GLU A 111 -18.65 -6.00 1.46
CA GLU A 111 -19.69 -6.83 2.09
C GLU A 111 -20.87 -5.99 2.60
N GLU A 112 -20.58 -4.84 3.22
CA GLU A 112 -21.58 -3.88 3.66
C GLU A 112 -22.36 -3.29 2.48
N ALA A 113 -21.66 -2.88 1.43
CA ALA A 113 -22.27 -2.32 0.22
C ALA A 113 -23.22 -3.31 -0.44
N ILE A 114 -22.80 -4.57 -0.64
CA ILE A 114 -23.66 -5.63 -1.22
C ILE A 114 -24.95 -5.80 -0.42
N LYS A 115 -24.87 -5.87 0.92
CA LYS A 115 -26.05 -6.01 1.78
C LYS A 115 -27.00 -4.82 1.64
N LYS A 116 -26.47 -3.60 1.66
CA LYS A 116 -27.27 -2.38 1.56
C LYS A 116 -27.90 -2.22 0.17
N LEU A 117 -27.15 -2.50 -0.89
CA LEU A 117 -27.66 -2.46 -2.26
C LEU A 117 -28.76 -3.51 -2.47
N GLN A 118 -28.61 -4.73 -1.95
CA GLN A 118 -29.66 -5.75 -2.01
C GLN A 118 -30.92 -5.30 -1.29
N ASN A 119 -30.81 -4.67 -0.11
CA ASN A 119 -31.96 -4.12 0.60
C ASN A 119 -32.66 -3.02 -0.21
N CYS A 120 -31.89 -2.14 -0.87
CA CYS A 120 -32.45 -1.12 -1.78
C CYS A 120 -33.25 -1.77 -2.91
N CYS A 121 -32.69 -2.79 -3.59
CA CYS A 121 -33.38 -3.53 -4.65
C CYS A 121 -34.68 -4.18 -4.16
N ASN A 122 -34.62 -4.91 -3.03
CA ASN A 122 -35.78 -5.61 -2.47
C ASN A 122 -36.90 -4.63 -2.10
N HIS A 123 -36.56 -3.48 -1.52
CA HIS A 123 -37.54 -2.45 -1.16
C HIS A 123 -38.13 -1.76 -2.38
N LEU A 124 -37.32 -1.47 -3.41
CA LEU A 124 -37.78 -0.91 -4.66
C LEU A 124 -38.79 -1.85 -5.34
N GLU A 125 -38.43 -3.13 -5.47
CA GLU A 125 -39.29 -4.16 -6.05
C GLU A 125 -40.58 -4.38 -5.26
N SER A 126 -40.51 -4.44 -3.92
CA SER A 126 -41.69 -4.53 -3.06
C SER A 126 -42.63 -3.33 -3.20
N SER A 127 -42.07 -2.13 -3.34
CA SER A 127 -42.86 -0.89 -3.51
C SER A 127 -43.60 -0.90 -4.84
N ILE A 128 -42.92 -1.29 -5.94
CA ILE A 128 -43.52 -1.43 -7.27
C ILE A 128 -44.63 -2.50 -7.28
N ASN A 129 -44.39 -3.66 -6.64
CA ASN A 129 -45.36 -4.75 -6.59
C ASN A 129 -46.59 -4.44 -5.73
N LYS A 130 -46.46 -3.66 -4.65
CA LYS A 130 -47.61 -3.23 -3.82
C LYS A 130 -48.50 -2.20 -4.54
N GLU A 131 -47.92 -1.32 -5.36
CA GLU A 131 -48.66 -0.30 -6.12
C GLU A 131 -49.41 -0.86 -7.34
N ARG A 132 -48.98 -2.00 -7.90
CA ARG A 132 -49.74 -2.72 -8.95
C ARG A 132 -51.16 -3.11 -8.54
N ASN A 133 -51.46 -3.15 -7.23
CA ASN A 133 -52.74 -3.59 -6.68
C ASN A 133 -53.70 -2.44 -6.27
N THR A 134 -53.41 -1.16 -6.58
CA THR A 134 -54.27 0.00 -6.20
C THR A 134 -54.53 0.97 -7.37
N ILE A 135 -55.77 1.50 -7.51
CA ILE A 135 -56.24 2.30 -8.68
C ILE A 135 -56.09 3.83 -8.46
N GLY A 136 -55.55 4.57 -9.45
CA GLY A 136 -55.72 6.04 -9.60
C GLY A 136 -54.47 6.94 -9.42
N SER A 137 -54.61 8.26 -9.67
CA SER A 137 -53.57 9.33 -9.70
C SER A 137 -52.72 9.50 -8.40
N ILE A 138 -53.19 8.98 -7.26
CA ILE A 138 -52.41 8.89 -6.00
C ILE A 138 -51.21 7.91 -6.15
N ARG A 139 -51.29 7.01 -7.13
CA ARG A 139 -50.27 6.03 -7.54
C ARG A 139 -48.96 6.73 -7.94
N ASP A 140 -48.99 7.60 -8.94
CA ASP A 140 -47.76 8.16 -9.56
C ASP A 140 -46.94 9.06 -8.60
N MET A 141 -47.61 9.76 -7.67
CA MET A 141 -46.95 10.64 -6.71
C MET A 141 -46.27 9.87 -5.55
N LYS A 142 -46.80 8.70 -5.15
CA LYS A 142 -46.16 7.85 -4.14
C LYS A 142 -45.02 7.03 -4.75
N THR A 143 -45.22 6.46 -5.94
CA THR A 143 -44.18 5.70 -6.67
C THR A 143 -42.93 6.54 -6.88
N SER A 144 -43.08 7.77 -7.39
CA SER A 144 -41.94 8.66 -7.67
C SER A 144 -41.14 9.03 -6.42
N LYS A 145 -41.80 9.30 -5.28
CA LYS A 145 -41.12 9.59 -4.00
C LYS A 145 -40.34 8.39 -3.46
N PHE A 146 -40.87 7.17 -3.60
CA PHE A 146 -40.15 5.96 -3.17
C PHE A 146 -38.95 5.63 -4.06
N ILE A 147 -39.13 5.71 -5.38
CA ILE A 147 -38.02 5.53 -6.35
C ILE A 147 -36.90 6.53 -6.05
N ASP A 148 -37.24 7.80 -5.79
CA ASP A 148 -36.26 8.84 -5.52
C ASP A 148 -35.51 8.63 -4.18
N LYS A 149 -36.19 8.12 -3.15
CA LYS A 149 -35.55 7.76 -1.87
C LYS A 149 -34.49 6.67 -2.06
N TYR A 150 -34.86 5.54 -2.67
CA TYR A 150 -33.94 4.41 -2.82
C TYR A 150 -32.85 4.67 -3.87
N THR A 151 -33.13 5.51 -4.86
CA THR A 151 -32.10 6.00 -5.80
C THR A 151 -31.04 6.82 -5.06
N ARG A 152 -31.44 7.71 -4.14
CA ARG A 152 -30.48 8.48 -3.30
C ARG A 152 -29.68 7.59 -2.36
N GLU A 153 -30.32 6.59 -1.75
CA GLU A 153 -29.63 5.62 -0.90
C GLU A 153 -28.60 4.81 -1.68
N PHE A 154 -28.96 4.31 -2.87
CA PHE A 154 -28.07 3.62 -3.78
C PHE A 154 -26.84 4.49 -4.12
N GLN A 155 -27.07 5.74 -4.54
CA GLN A 155 -26.00 6.69 -4.86
C GLN A 155 -25.06 6.94 -3.68
N SER A 156 -25.60 7.10 -2.47
CA SER A 156 -24.79 7.28 -1.26
C SER A 156 -23.89 6.08 -0.98
N ILE A 157 -24.38 4.86 -1.20
CA ILE A 157 -23.58 3.63 -1.07
C ILE A 157 -22.45 3.60 -2.11
N LEU A 158 -22.73 3.99 -3.36
CA LEU A 158 -21.72 4.06 -4.42
C LEU A 158 -20.59 5.03 -4.07
N VAL A 159 -20.92 6.22 -3.59
CA VAL A 159 -19.94 7.24 -3.19
C VAL A 159 -19.02 6.67 -2.10
N LYS A 160 -19.59 6.11 -1.03
CA LYS A 160 -18.82 5.51 0.06
C LYS A 160 -17.90 4.38 -0.42
N TYR A 161 -18.40 3.54 -1.33
CA TYR A 161 -17.61 2.46 -1.92
C TYR A 161 -16.43 2.98 -2.75
N ASN A 162 -16.68 4.00 -3.58
CA ASN A 162 -15.65 4.63 -4.42
C ASN A 162 -14.57 5.32 -3.58
N ASP A 163 -14.93 5.94 -2.46
CA ASP A 163 -13.97 6.49 -1.51
C ASP A 163 -13.03 5.41 -0.96
N GLY A 164 -13.58 4.25 -0.58
CA GLY A 164 -12.78 3.11 -0.13
C GLY A 164 -11.88 2.53 -1.23
N LEU A 165 -12.36 2.49 -2.48
CA LEU A 165 -11.55 2.08 -3.64
C LEU A 165 -10.39 3.05 -3.89
N LEU A 166 -10.64 4.36 -3.75
CA LEU A 166 -9.61 5.39 -3.87
C LEU A 166 -8.55 5.25 -2.77
N GLU A 167 -8.95 4.95 -1.53
CA GLU A 167 -8.03 4.70 -0.43
C GLU A 167 -7.16 3.46 -0.67
N LEU A 168 -7.75 2.35 -1.16
CA LEU A 168 -7.00 1.16 -1.56
C LEU A 168 -5.96 1.49 -2.63
N ASN A 169 -6.35 2.27 -3.65
CA ASN A 169 -5.47 2.66 -4.74
C ASN A 169 -4.27 3.49 -4.25
N LYS A 170 -4.51 4.49 -3.38
CA LYS A 170 -3.45 5.31 -2.79
C LYS A 170 -2.44 4.44 -2.02
N ASN A 171 -2.93 3.50 -1.22
CA ASN A 171 -2.07 2.60 -0.43
C ASN A 171 -1.28 1.64 -1.31
N TYR A 172 -1.87 1.14 -2.40
CA TYR A 172 -1.18 0.33 -3.39
C TYR A 172 0.00 1.07 -4.03
N TYR A 173 -0.20 2.29 -4.54
CA TYR A 173 0.90 3.06 -5.16
C TYR A 173 1.99 3.43 -4.15
N SER A 174 1.60 3.75 -2.91
CA SER A 174 2.55 3.97 -1.82
C SER A 174 3.40 2.73 -1.55
N LEU A 175 2.79 1.54 -1.51
CA LEU A 175 3.51 0.28 -1.37
C LEU A 175 4.44 0.00 -2.56
N LYS A 176 3.94 0.13 -3.78
CA LYS A 176 4.71 -0.07 -5.00
C LYS A 176 5.98 0.78 -5.00
N LYS A 177 5.85 2.06 -4.65
CA LYS A 177 7.00 2.97 -4.56
C LYS A 177 8.02 2.48 -3.53
N ILE A 178 7.59 2.14 -2.31
CA ILE A 178 8.49 1.67 -1.26
C ILE A 178 9.20 0.38 -1.66
N VAL A 179 8.51 -0.55 -2.29
CA VAL A 179 9.12 -1.80 -2.79
C VAL A 179 10.16 -1.51 -3.88
N GLN A 180 9.85 -0.61 -4.82
CA GLN A 180 10.78 -0.21 -5.89
C GLN A 180 12.02 0.52 -5.36
N ASP A 181 11.86 1.45 -4.42
CA ASP A 181 12.96 2.14 -3.73
C ASP A 181 13.87 1.15 -2.97
N ASN A 182 13.35 -0.05 -2.68
CA ASN A 182 14.03 -1.11 -1.95
C ASN A 182 14.27 -2.38 -2.78
N LYS A 183 14.35 -2.28 -4.12
CA LYS A 183 14.52 -3.42 -5.04
C LYS A 183 15.80 -4.24 -4.84
N GLU A 184 16.80 -3.67 -4.18
CA GLU A 184 18.06 -4.35 -3.84
C GLU A 184 17.87 -5.40 -2.73
N LEU A 185 16.79 -5.31 -1.97
CA LEU A 185 16.46 -6.29 -0.94
C LEU A 185 15.71 -7.46 -1.58
N GLU A 186 16.20 -8.67 -1.35
CA GLU A 186 15.52 -9.90 -1.76
C GLU A 186 14.05 -9.94 -1.29
N VAL A 187 13.79 -9.51 -0.05
CA VAL A 187 12.44 -9.46 0.51
C VAL A 187 11.49 -8.57 -0.31
N SER A 188 12.00 -7.47 -0.88
CA SER A 188 11.19 -6.57 -1.73
C SER A 188 10.76 -7.26 -3.02
N LEU A 189 11.66 -8.02 -3.64
CA LEU A 189 11.38 -8.79 -4.86
C LEU A 189 10.34 -9.89 -4.58
N ILE A 190 10.45 -10.57 -3.44
CA ILE A 190 9.47 -11.59 -3.03
C ILE A 190 8.09 -10.93 -2.79
N ILE A 191 8.04 -9.80 -2.09
CA ILE A 191 6.80 -9.06 -1.82
C ILE A 191 6.16 -8.57 -3.13
N GLU A 192 6.97 -8.07 -4.06
CA GLU A 192 6.52 -7.62 -5.38
C GLU A 192 5.76 -8.74 -6.12
N ASN A 193 6.28 -9.96 -6.04
CA ASN A 193 5.68 -11.15 -6.65
C ASN A 193 4.42 -11.62 -5.92
N ILE A 194 4.46 -11.75 -4.59
CA ILE A 194 3.31 -12.19 -3.76
C ILE A 194 2.10 -11.25 -3.99
N LEU A 195 2.35 -9.95 -3.94
CA LEU A 195 1.30 -8.92 -4.07
C LEU A 195 1.04 -8.51 -5.52
N LYS A 196 1.71 -9.14 -6.48
CA LYS A 196 1.56 -8.91 -7.92
C LYS A 196 1.60 -7.41 -8.28
N LEU A 197 2.56 -6.68 -7.72
CA LEU A 197 2.58 -5.21 -7.81
C LEU A 197 2.75 -4.68 -9.24
N ASN A 198 3.17 -5.51 -10.20
CA ASN A 198 3.27 -5.12 -11.62
C ASN A 198 2.01 -5.38 -12.44
N SER A 199 1.13 -6.27 -11.98
CA SER A 199 -0.11 -6.63 -12.68
C SER A 199 -1.38 -6.22 -11.94
N PHE A 200 -1.24 -5.46 -10.84
CA PHE A 200 -2.38 -4.90 -10.12
C PHE A 200 -3.22 -4.03 -11.07
N ASN A 201 -4.48 -4.40 -11.19
CA ASN A 201 -5.45 -3.68 -12.00
C ASN A 201 -6.61 -3.22 -11.11
N LEU A 202 -6.68 -1.91 -10.84
CA LEU A 202 -7.76 -1.32 -10.05
C LEU A 202 -9.13 -1.49 -10.75
N ASP A 203 -9.15 -1.54 -12.09
CA ASP A 203 -10.39 -1.67 -12.85
C ASP A 203 -11.07 -3.02 -12.60
N LYS A 204 -10.33 -4.03 -12.13
CA LYS A 204 -10.91 -5.29 -11.62
C LYS A 204 -11.91 -5.06 -10.48
N TYR A 205 -11.76 -3.96 -9.73
CA TYR A 205 -12.59 -3.60 -8.59
C TYR A 205 -13.58 -2.45 -8.90
N LYS A 206 -13.47 -1.82 -10.08
CA LYS A 206 -14.44 -0.85 -10.60
C LYS A 206 -15.61 -1.60 -11.22
N ILE A 207 -16.69 -1.73 -10.45
CA ILE A 207 -17.79 -2.63 -10.81
C ILE A 207 -19.00 -1.85 -11.32
N PHE A 208 -19.19 -0.61 -10.89
CA PHE A 208 -20.33 0.19 -11.31
C PHE A 208 -20.11 0.73 -12.73
N LYS A 209 -20.87 0.19 -13.68
CA LYS A 209 -20.92 0.70 -15.06
C LYS A 209 -21.70 2.01 -15.18
N PHE A 210 -22.59 2.29 -14.22
CA PHE A 210 -23.46 3.46 -14.26
C PHE A 210 -22.84 4.64 -13.51
N ALA A 211 -22.52 5.70 -14.24
CA ALA A 211 -22.38 7.04 -13.67
C ALA A 211 -23.78 7.50 -13.26
N THR A 212 -24.07 7.56 -11.97
CA THR A 212 -25.34 8.12 -11.51
C THR A 212 -25.20 9.64 -11.51
N ASN A 213 -25.66 10.27 -12.58
CA ASN A 213 -25.71 11.72 -12.72
C ASN A 213 -26.48 12.27 -11.50
N SER A 214 -25.78 12.93 -10.59
CA SER A 214 -26.33 13.44 -9.33
C SER A 214 -27.08 14.78 -9.47
N GLN A 215 -27.09 15.37 -10.67
CA GLN A 215 -27.77 16.64 -10.92
C GLN A 215 -29.29 16.45 -10.93
N GLU A 216 -29.95 17.21 -10.05
CA GLU A 216 -31.41 17.37 -9.94
C GLU A 216 -31.97 17.77 -11.32
N GLY A 217 -32.51 16.80 -12.07
CA GLY A 217 -33.04 17.01 -13.43
C GLY A 217 -32.63 15.95 -14.46
N THR A 218 -31.50 15.27 -14.27
CA THR A 218 -30.95 14.28 -15.22
C THR A 218 -30.73 12.90 -14.59
N ARG A 219 -31.47 12.59 -13.50
CA ARG A 219 -31.40 11.29 -12.81
C ARG A 219 -31.97 10.21 -13.74
N VAL A 220 -31.10 9.38 -14.30
CA VAL A 220 -31.51 8.10 -14.89
C VAL A 220 -32.17 7.30 -13.76
N GLN A 221 -33.47 7.00 -13.88
CA GLN A 221 -34.14 6.10 -12.97
C GLN A 221 -33.45 4.74 -13.07
N LEU A 222 -32.82 4.31 -11.97
CA LEU A 222 -32.19 3.00 -11.90
C LEU A 222 -33.28 1.92 -11.96
N ASN A 223 -33.22 1.07 -12.97
CA ASN A 223 -34.04 -0.13 -13.05
C ASN A 223 -33.50 -1.19 -12.07
N SER A 224 -34.38 -1.89 -11.37
CA SER A 224 -34.03 -2.99 -10.46
C SER A 224 -33.15 -4.06 -11.12
N ASN A 225 -33.35 -4.33 -12.41
CA ASN A 225 -32.52 -5.29 -13.15
C ASN A 225 -31.06 -4.83 -13.27
N MET A 226 -30.84 -3.54 -13.52
CA MET A 226 -29.49 -2.96 -13.61
C MET A 226 -28.78 -3.00 -12.25
N MET A 227 -29.52 -2.71 -11.16
CA MET A 227 -28.97 -2.80 -9.82
C MET A 227 -28.60 -4.25 -9.44
N ALA A 228 -29.40 -5.24 -9.88
CA ALA A 228 -29.14 -6.65 -9.62
C ALA A 228 -27.84 -7.13 -10.31
N GLU A 229 -27.61 -6.75 -11.57
CA GLU A 229 -26.37 -7.06 -12.30
C GLU A 229 -25.11 -6.49 -11.62
N ASP A 230 -25.19 -5.26 -11.12
CA ASP A 230 -24.10 -4.62 -10.37
C ASP A 230 -23.82 -5.38 -9.05
N ILE A 231 -24.87 -5.81 -8.34
CA ILE A 231 -24.75 -6.59 -7.09
C ILE A 231 -24.09 -7.95 -7.36
N ASP A 232 -24.49 -8.66 -8.42
CA ASP A 232 -23.91 -9.96 -8.74
C ASP A 232 -22.43 -9.84 -9.16
N SER A 233 -22.09 -8.78 -9.88
CA SER A 233 -20.69 -8.44 -10.19
C SER A 233 -19.87 -8.17 -8.92
N LEU A 234 -20.44 -7.44 -7.95
CA LEU A 234 -19.82 -7.21 -6.64
C LEU A 234 -19.60 -8.52 -5.87
N ARG A 235 -20.58 -9.43 -5.87
CA ARG A 235 -20.47 -10.73 -5.20
C ARG A 235 -19.38 -11.61 -5.80
N LYS A 236 -19.32 -11.70 -7.13
CA LYS A 236 -18.27 -12.48 -7.82
C LYS A 236 -16.88 -11.97 -7.43
N ASN A 237 -16.69 -10.66 -7.50
CA ASN A 237 -15.41 -10.04 -7.18
C ASN A 237 -15.06 -10.08 -5.67
N LEU A 238 -16.07 -10.11 -4.79
CA LEU A 238 -15.88 -10.30 -3.34
C LEU A 238 -15.22 -11.64 -3.03
N SER A 239 -15.72 -12.73 -3.63
CA SER A 239 -15.15 -14.07 -3.44
C SER A 239 -13.68 -14.14 -3.88
N GLU A 240 -13.36 -13.55 -5.03
CA GLU A 240 -11.98 -13.46 -5.51
C GLU A 240 -11.09 -12.64 -4.59
N LEU A 241 -11.53 -11.45 -4.16
CA LEU A 241 -10.77 -10.58 -3.25
C LEU A 241 -10.49 -11.27 -1.91
N LYS A 242 -11.45 -12.04 -1.39
CA LYS A 242 -11.31 -12.79 -0.14
C LYS A 242 -10.25 -13.89 -0.26
N LEU A 243 -10.26 -14.65 -1.37
CA LEU A 243 -9.25 -15.67 -1.65
C LEU A 243 -7.86 -15.05 -1.82
N GLU A 244 -7.78 -13.97 -2.59
CA GLU A 244 -6.55 -13.21 -2.83
C GLU A 244 -5.94 -12.72 -1.51
N LEU A 245 -6.72 -12.00 -0.68
CA LEU A 245 -6.25 -11.46 0.60
C LEU A 245 -5.81 -12.56 1.57
N ASN A 246 -6.51 -13.70 1.60
CA ASN A 246 -6.16 -14.83 2.45
C ASN A 246 -4.83 -15.47 2.02
N GLN A 247 -4.62 -15.63 0.72
CA GLN A 247 -3.38 -16.18 0.17
C GLN A 247 -2.20 -15.24 0.44
N GLU A 248 -2.35 -13.94 0.17
CA GLU A 248 -1.32 -12.93 0.43
C GLU A 248 -0.91 -12.91 1.91
N LYS A 249 -1.89 -12.92 2.83
CA LYS A 249 -1.61 -12.99 4.27
C LYS A 249 -0.83 -14.26 4.65
N LYS A 250 -1.15 -15.40 4.05
CA LYS A 250 -0.48 -16.67 4.31
C LYS A 250 0.97 -16.65 3.84
N GLU A 251 1.20 -16.21 2.60
CA GLU A 251 2.54 -16.15 2.02
C GLU A 251 3.43 -15.13 2.74
N LEU A 252 2.89 -13.95 3.07
CA LEU A 252 3.63 -12.92 3.79
C LEU A 252 3.94 -13.29 5.24
N LYS A 253 3.08 -14.08 5.89
CA LYS A 253 3.36 -14.60 7.24
C LYS A 253 4.58 -15.53 7.24
N ASN A 254 4.71 -16.37 6.21
CA ASN A 254 5.88 -17.25 6.06
C ASN A 254 7.17 -16.44 5.78
N LEU A 255 7.06 -15.31 5.08
CA LEU A 255 8.19 -14.44 4.79
C LEU A 255 8.67 -13.66 6.03
N ALA A 256 7.77 -13.31 6.95
CA ALA A 256 8.12 -12.61 8.19
C ALA A 256 8.82 -13.51 9.23
N THR A 257 8.82 -14.83 9.03
CA THR A 257 9.48 -15.82 9.89
C THR A 257 10.88 -16.24 9.43
N VAL A 258 11.34 -15.72 8.27
CA VAL A 258 12.67 -15.96 7.67
C VAL A 258 13.55 -14.74 7.88
#